data_AF-Q0U2B1-F1
#
_entry.id   AF-Q0U2B1-F1
#
_cell.length_a   1.000
_cell.length_b   1.000
_cell.length_c   1.000
_cell.angle_alpha   90.00
_cell.angle_beta   90.00
_cell.angle_gamma   90.00
#
_symmetry.space_group_name_H-M   'P 1'
#
loop_
_entity.id
_entity.type
_entity.pdbx_description
1 polymer ?
#
loop_
_entity_poly.entity_id
_entity_poly.type
_entity_poly.pdbx_seq_one_letter_code
_entity_poly.pdbx_strand_id
1 'polypeptide(L)'
;MDKTSNIVFLKNQQGGFADMDIDCDGAGKGQGGCSDDPTGLGDTSFKSQLQDLTKGAVKDLNTNKHTFVVLSNFIINDAQGDSRKPFDIETAGVEPLSIVAVICGNQMFYGVYGDQNGGVVTGEASLSLGKLCFPNEGLSGNKGHGAADVLYLAFPGAKAPANASWKANDAKTFEASLAAEGDKLVARIGKAQ
;
A
#
# COMPACT_ATOMS: atom_id res chain seq x y z
N MET A 1 -10.25 -2.20 -13.22
CA MET A 1 -9.92 -3.63 -13.41
C MET A 1 -9.66 -3.88 -14.88
N ASP A 2 -8.49 -4.44 -15.21
CA ASP A 2 -8.27 -4.99 -16.54
C ASP A 2 -8.91 -6.38 -16.63
N LYS A 3 -9.83 -6.54 -17.59
CA LYS A 3 -10.57 -7.79 -17.77
C LYS A 3 -9.72 -8.87 -18.42
N THR A 4 -8.68 -8.50 -19.17
CA THR A 4 -7.80 -9.44 -19.87
C THR A 4 -6.74 -10.04 -18.96
N SER A 5 -6.14 -9.26 -18.08
CA SER A 5 -5.12 -9.75 -17.15
C SER A 5 -5.65 -10.13 -15.77
N ASN A 6 -6.93 -9.83 -15.47
CA ASN A 6 -7.54 -9.97 -14.15
C ASN A 6 -6.73 -9.25 -13.05
N ILE A 7 -6.42 -7.97 -13.28
CA ILE A 7 -5.63 -7.13 -12.37
C ILE A 7 -6.40 -5.84 -12.07
N VAL A 8 -6.22 -5.32 -10.86
CA VAL A 8 -6.68 -3.98 -10.52
C VAL A 8 -5.48 -3.05 -10.53
N PHE A 9 -5.61 -1.93 -11.26
CA PHE A 9 -4.64 -0.85 -11.20
C PHE A 9 -5.34 0.44 -10.79
N LEU A 10 -4.63 1.26 -10.02
CA LEU A 10 -5.10 2.59 -9.63
C LEU A 10 -4.91 3.57 -10.81
N LYS A 11 -5.87 4.47 -11.01
CA LYS A 11 -5.75 5.59 -11.96
C LYS A 11 -6.13 6.88 -11.27
N ASN A 12 -5.46 7.96 -11.63
CA ASN A 12 -5.93 9.29 -11.26
C ASN A 12 -7.23 9.65 -12.00
N GLN A 13 -7.86 10.76 -11.62
CA GLN A 13 -9.14 11.19 -12.17
C GLN A 13 -9.08 11.54 -13.67
N GLN A 14 -7.89 11.82 -14.20
CA GLN A 14 -7.61 12.11 -15.60
C GLN A 14 -7.29 10.84 -16.42
N GLY A 15 -7.32 9.66 -15.79
CA GLY A 15 -7.05 8.37 -16.42
C GLY A 15 -5.57 8.00 -16.54
N GLY A 16 -4.67 8.81 -15.98
CA GLY A 16 -3.24 8.56 -15.87
C GLY A 16 -2.85 7.76 -14.62
N PHE A 17 -1.55 7.67 -14.36
CA PHE A 17 -1.01 7.04 -13.15
C PHE A 17 -1.29 7.87 -11.89
N ALA A 18 -1.07 7.29 -10.73
CA ALA A 18 -1.26 7.96 -9.45
C ALA A 18 0.02 8.71 -9.04
N ASP A 19 -0.13 9.58 -8.06
CA ASP A 19 0.94 10.06 -7.20
C ASP A 19 1.21 9.08 -6.05
N MET A 20 2.06 9.46 -5.11
CA MET A 20 2.34 8.68 -3.91
C MET A 20 2.39 9.59 -2.69
N ASP A 21 1.26 9.68 -2.00
CA ASP A 21 1.17 10.26 -0.66
C ASP A 21 1.67 9.27 0.40
N ILE A 22 2.00 9.78 1.58
CA ILE A 22 2.58 8.97 2.67
C ILE A 22 1.51 8.63 3.70
N ASP A 23 1.31 7.33 3.89
CA ASP A 23 0.58 6.77 5.03
C ASP A 23 1.54 6.61 6.21
N CYS A 24 1.18 7.21 7.34
CA CYS A 24 1.96 7.21 8.57
C CYS A 24 1.36 6.33 9.68
N ASP A 25 0.40 5.47 9.34
CA ASP A 25 -0.38 4.69 10.28
C ASP A 25 0.38 3.48 10.83
N GLY A 26 -0.17 2.91 11.90
CA GLY A 26 0.34 1.73 12.57
C GLY A 26 1.51 2.00 13.53
N ALA A 27 2.33 0.97 13.75
CA ALA A 27 3.35 0.93 14.80
C ALA A 27 4.51 1.92 14.61
N GLY A 28 4.55 2.65 13.49
CA GLY A 28 5.54 3.68 13.19
C GLY A 28 5.04 5.12 13.34
N LYS A 29 3.77 5.33 13.76
CA LYS A 29 3.19 6.66 13.92
C LYS A 29 4.07 7.60 14.74
N GLY A 30 4.24 8.82 14.24
CA GLY A 30 4.98 9.89 14.93
C GLY A 30 6.50 9.67 14.97
N GLN A 31 7.02 8.65 14.31
CA GLN A 31 8.45 8.32 14.30
C GLN A 31 9.08 8.62 12.94
N GLY A 32 10.36 9.00 12.96
CA GLY A 32 11.12 9.23 11.73
C GLY A 32 10.51 10.34 10.89
N GLY A 33 10.30 10.07 9.60
CA GLY A 33 9.67 11.03 8.69
C GLY A 33 8.17 11.19 8.90
N CYS A 34 7.56 10.49 9.84
CA CYS A 34 6.15 10.64 10.20
C CYS A 34 5.94 11.47 11.48
N SER A 35 6.99 12.12 12.00
CA SER A 35 6.86 12.97 13.20
C SER A 35 6.06 14.25 12.97
N ASP A 36 5.91 14.66 11.71
CA ASP A 36 5.23 15.87 11.30
C ASP A 36 3.76 15.66 10.91
N ASP A 37 3.28 14.41 10.79
CA ASP A 37 1.89 14.10 10.49
C ASP A 37 1.03 13.99 11.78
N PRO A 38 0.08 14.94 12.01
CA PRO A 38 -0.82 14.90 13.15
C PRO A 38 -2.04 14.00 12.93
N THR A 39 -2.28 13.55 11.70
CA THR A 39 -3.51 12.87 11.28
C THR A 39 -3.40 11.35 11.32
N GLY A 40 -2.20 10.79 11.19
CA GLY A 40 -2.00 9.35 11.19
C GLY A 40 -2.53 8.66 12.45
N LEU A 41 -2.95 7.41 12.31
CA LEU A 41 -3.54 6.58 13.35
C LEU A 41 -2.51 5.60 13.93
N GLY A 42 -2.74 5.19 15.18
CA GLY A 42 -1.80 4.28 15.86
C GLY A 42 -1.86 2.84 15.34
N ASP A 43 -2.90 2.52 14.57
CA ASP A 43 -3.23 1.18 14.12
C ASP A 43 -3.53 1.22 12.61
N THR A 44 -3.06 0.23 11.85
CA THR A 44 -3.51 0.03 10.47
C THR A 44 -4.84 -0.72 10.44
N SER A 45 -5.60 -0.58 9.36
CA SER A 45 -6.89 -1.26 9.17
C SER A 45 -6.81 -2.78 9.24
N PHE A 46 -5.65 -3.37 8.91
CA PHE A 46 -5.45 -4.83 8.87
C PHE A 46 -4.60 -5.38 10.01
N LYS A 47 -4.44 -4.61 11.09
CA LYS A 47 -3.73 -5.00 12.31
C LYS A 47 -4.12 -6.38 12.83
N SER A 48 -5.42 -6.67 12.93
CA SER A 48 -5.90 -7.97 13.44
C SER A 48 -5.53 -9.13 12.53
N GLN A 49 -5.72 -8.97 11.21
CA GLN A 49 -5.33 -9.97 10.21
C GLN A 49 -3.81 -10.23 10.24
N LEU A 50 -3.00 -9.18 10.43
CA LEU A 50 -1.55 -9.33 10.55
C LEU A 50 -1.16 -10.09 11.83
N GLN A 51 -1.82 -9.78 12.94
CA GLN A 51 -1.59 -10.50 14.20
C GLN A 51 -1.93 -11.98 14.04
N ASP A 52 -3.05 -12.33 13.39
CA ASP A 52 -3.42 -13.71 13.14
C ASP A 52 -2.40 -14.41 12.22
N LEU A 53 -2.05 -13.77 11.09
CA LEU A 53 -1.07 -14.27 10.12
C LEU A 53 0.29 -14.54 10.76
N THR A 54 0.73 -13.65 11.64
CA THR A 54 2.05 -13.72 12.29
C THR A 54 2.02 -14.43 13.65
N LYS A 55 0.86 -14.95 14.08
CA LYS A 55 0.64 -15.55 15.40
C LYS A 55 1.07 -14.62 16.55
N GLY A 56 0.68 -13.34 16.43
CA GLY A 56 0.96 -12.25 17.36
C GLY A 56 2.40 -11.76 17.36
N ALA A 57 3.24 -12.28 16.46
CA ALA A 57 4.67 -11.95 16.47
C ALA A 57 4.95 -10.55 15.92
N VAL A 58 4.01 -9.97 15.18
CA VAL A 58 4.01 -8.59 14.72
C VAL A 58 2.68 -7.98 15.15
N LYS A 59 2.75 -6.88 15.89
CA LYS A 59 1.55 -6.24 16.44
C LYS A 59 0.80 -5.44 15.39
N ASP A 60 1.52 -4.80 14.49
CA ASP A 60 0.99 -3.99 13.40
C ASP A 60 2.08 -3.78 12.34
N LEU A 61 1.68 -3.36 11.13
CA LEU A 61 2.58 -2.78 10.15
C LEU A 61 3.23 -1.54 10.75
N ASN A 62 4.40 -1.21 10.22
CA ASN A 62 5.20 -0.08 10.69
C ASN A 62 5.65 0.67 9.44
N THR A 63 5.14 1.88 9.25
CA THR A 63 5.39 2.71 8.08
C THR A 63 6.88 2.91 7.77
N ASN A 64 7.75 2.89 8.78
CA ASN A 64 9.21 3.05 8.63
C ASN A 64 9.95 1.75 8.24
N LYS A 65 9.28 0.59 8.27
CA LYS A 65 9.92 -0.73 8.08
C LYS A 65 9.26 -1.61 7.02
N HIS A 66 7.94 -1.56 6.91
CA HIS A 66 7.18 -2.44 6.02
C HIS A 66 6.71 -1.66 4.80
N THR A 67 6.99 -2.17 3.60
CA THR A 67 6.43 -1.63 2.36
C THR A 67 4.96 -2.04 2.27
N PHE A 68 4.07 -1.07 2.35
CA PHE A 68 2.64 -1.30 2.18
C PHE A 68 1.98 -0.13 1.45
N VAL A 69 0.79 -0.38 0.94
CA VAL A 69 -0.01 0.57 0.18
C VAL A 69 -1.43 0.64 0.71
N VAL A 70 -2.09 1.75 0.40
CA VAL A 70 -3.47 2.05 0.71
C VAL A 70 -4.24 2.06 -0.61
N LEU A 71 -5.07 1.04 -0.82
CA LEU A 71 -5.79 0.87 -2.09
C LEU A 71 -7.32 0.96 -1.95
N SER A 72 -7.81 1.15 -0.74
CA SER A 72 -9.22 1.41 -0.45
C SER A 72 -9.38 2.63 0.42
N ASN A 73 -10.59 3.14 0.49
CA ASN A 73 -10.97 4.22 1.36
C ASN A 73 -12.41 4.06 1.85
N PHE A 74 -12.70 4.58 3.03
CA PHE A 74 -14.03 4.57 3.64
C PHE A 74 -14.40 5.96 4.16
N ILE A 75 -15.70 6.27 4.13
CA ILE A 75 -16.21 7.58 4.56
C ILE A 75 -16.43 7.55 6.06
N ILE A 76 -15.65 8.32 6.83
CA ILE A 76 -15.79 8.36 8.29
C ILE A 76 -16.89 9.34 8.73
N ASN A 77 -17.27 10.33 7.93
CA ASN A 77 -18.44 11.20 8.16
C ASN A 77 -18.93 11.80 6.82
N ASP A 78 -20.25 11.96 6.64
CA ASP A 78 -20.87 12.66 5.49
C ASP A 78 -20.75 14.19 5.57
N ALA A 79 -20.08 14.69 6.62
CA ALA A 79 -20.16 16.07 7.09
C ALA A 79 -19.57 17.12 6.14
N GLN A 80 -18.88 16.72 5.06
CA GLN A 80 -18.24 17.64 4.12
C GLN A 80 -19.01 17.86 2.80
N GLY A 81 -20.19 17.26 2.63
CA GLY A 81 -20.94 17.39 1.36
C GLY A 81 -20.17 16.80 0.16
N ASP A 82 -19.22 15.90 0.42
CA ASP A 82 -18.45 15.23 -0.61
C ASP A 82 -19.30 14.10 -1.21
N SER A 83 -19.56 14.20 -2.52
CA SER A 83 -20.37 13.23 -3.27
C SER A 83 -19.55 12.06 -3.82
N ARG A 84 -18.23 12.05 -3.60
CA ARG A 84 -17.35 10.95 -4.02
C ARG A 84 -17.71 9.68 -3.24
N LYS A 85 -17.83 8.58 -3.97
CA LYS A 85 -18.08 7.26 -3.38
C LYS A 85 -16.77 6.67 -2.88
N PRO A 86 -16.78 5.97 -1.72
CA PRO A 86 -15.64 5.18 -1.30
C PRO A 86 -15.33 4.12 -2.35
N PHE A 87 -14.05 3.79 -2.47
CA PHE A 87 -13.56 2.69 -3.30
C PHE A 87 -13.08 1.58 -2.37
N ASP A 88 -13.69 0.41 -2.53
CA ASP A 88 -13.31 -0.80 -1.82
C ASP A 88 -12.73 -1.81 -2.81
N ILE A 89 -11.41 -1.98 -2.78
CA ILE A 89 -10.69 -2.89 -3.68
C ILE A 89 -11.00 -4.36 -3.38
N GLU A 90 -11.51 -4.69 -2.18
CA GLU A 90 -11.87 -6.05 -1.81
C GLU A 90 -13.07 -6.55 -2.61
N THR A 91 -13.93 -5.64 -3.07
CA THR A 91 -15.02 -5.97 -4.02
C THR A 91 -14.51 -6.48 -5.37
N ALA A 92 -13.25 -6.20 -5.70
CA ALA A 92 -12.56 -6.73 -6.88
C ALA A 92 -11.75 -8.00 -6.58
N GLY A 93 -11.86 -8.56 -5.36
CA GLY A 93 -11.22 -9.81 -4.95
C GLY A 93 -9.76 -9.67 -4.50
N VAL A 94 -9.29 -8.46 -4.23
CA VAL A 94 -7.97 -8.21 -3.63
C VAL A 94 -8.11 -8.36 -2.11
N GLU A 95 -7.35 -9.25 -1.50
CA GLU A 95 -7.50 -9.53 -0.06
C GLU A 95 -6.54 -8.69 0.80
N PRO A 96 -6.90 -8.37 2.05
CA PRO A 96 -6.00 -7.73 3.01
C PRO A 96 -4.63 -8.42 3.09
N LEU A 97 -3.57 -7.62 3.17
CA LEU A 97 -2.16 -8.06 3.23
C LEU A 97 -1.66 -8.83 2.00
N SER A 98 -2.44 -8.93 0.92
CA SER A 98 -1.97 -9.48 -0.35
C SER A 98 -0.94 -8.58 -1.01
N ILE A 99 -0.05 -9.18 -1.82
CA ILE A 99 1.03 -8.46 -2.50
C ILE A 99 0.47 -7.50 -3.55
N VAL A 100 1.07 -6.32 -3.61
CA VAL A 100 0.87 -5.29 -4.63
C VAL A 100 2.22 -5.00 -5.28
N ALA A 101 2.28 -4.99 -6.60
CA ALA A 101 3.45 -4.50 -7.33
C ALA A 101 3.31 -2.99 -7.54
N VAL A 102 4.38 -2.25 -7.26
CA VAL A 102 4.42 -0.78 -7.33
C VAL A 102 5.56 -0.36 -8.23
N ILE A 103 5.23 0.34 -9.31
CA ILE A 103 6.20 0.86 -10.28
C ILE A 103 6.34 2.36 -10.04
N CYS A 104 7.54 2.79 -9.69
CA CYS A 104 7.88 4.16 -9.31
C CYS A 104 9.40 4.37 -9.50
N GLY A 105 9.85 5.60 -9.76
CA GLY A 105 11.30 5.89 -9.87
C GLY A 105 12.04 4.99 -10.87
N ASN A 106 11.37 4.60 -11.96
CA ASN A 106 11.83 3.67 -12.99
C ASN A 106 12.21 2.26 -12.48
N GLN A 107 11.68 1.86 -11.32
CA GLN A 107 11.90 0.56 -10.71
C GLN A 107 10.55 -0.07 -10.33
N MET A 108 10.57 -1.37 -10.05
CA MET A 108 9.42 -2.10 -9.52
C MET A 108 9.78 -2.58 -8.12
N PHE A 109 8.87 -2.34 -7.19
CA PHE A 109 8.94 -2.79 -5.80
C PHE A 109 7.68 -3.57 -5.45
N TYR A 110 7.74 -4.33 -4.36
CA TYR A 110 6.57 -4.98 -3.79
C TYR A 110 6.20 -4.38 -2.43
N GLY A 111 4.90 -4.22 -2.23
CA GLY A 111 4.31 -3.95 -0.92
C GLY A 111 3.14 -4.89 -0.67
N VAL A 112 2.48 -4.72 0.47
CA VAL A 112 1.19 -5.38 0.74
C VAL A 112 0.07 -4.35 0.78
N TYR A 113 -1.15 -4.74 0.41
CA TYR A 113 -2.35 -3.93 0.69
C TYR A 113 -2.55 -3.91 2.21
N GLY A 114 -2.04 -2.85 2.84
CA GLY A 114 -1.76 -2.82 4.28
C GLY A 114 -2.73 -1.96 5.08
N ASP A 115 -3.39 -1.01 4.43
CA ASP A 115 -4.31 -0.10 5.09
C ASP A 115 -5.47 0.35 4.19
N GLN A 116 -6.41 1.06 4.79
CA GLN A 116 -7.52 1.75 4.15
C GLN A 116 -7.56 3.20 4.63
N ASN A 117 -7.76 4.13 3.70
CA ASN A 117 -7.79 5.54 4.07
C ASN A 117 -9.15 5.95 4.64
N GLY A 118 -9.11 6.69 5.75
CA GLY A 118 -10.23 7.41 6.31
C GLY A 118 -10.60 8.65 5.51
N GLY A 119 -11.28 8.49 4.37
CA GLY A 119 -11.67 9.61 3.52
C GLY A 119 -12.14 9.22 2.12
N VAL A 120 -11.90 10.12 1.17
CA VAL A 120 -12.40 10.06 -0.22
C VAL A 120 -11.29 9.83 -1.25
N VAL A 121 -10.04 9.69 -0.79
CA VAL A 121 -8.85 9.48 -1.62
C VAL A 121 -8.13 8.21 -1.19
N THR A 122 -7.35 7.63 -2.09
CA THR A 122 -6.54 6.43 -1.89
C THR A 122 -5.29 6.54 -2.78
N GLY A 123 -4.35 5.59 -2.70
CA GLY A 123 -3.07 5.68 -3.39
C GLY A 123 -1.91 6.16 -2.52
N GLU A 124 -2.10 6.16 -1.20
CA GLU A 124 -1.03 6.37 -0.23
C GLU A 124 -0.14 5.12 -0.13
N ALA A 125 1.09 5.32 0.35
CA ALA A 125 2.06 4.27 0.58
C ALA A 125 2.81 4.51 1.89
N SER A 126 3.33 3.45 2.49
CA SER A 126 4.18 3.60 3.67
C SER A 126 5.40 4.46 3.38
N LEU A 127 5.86 5.20 4.38
CA LEU A 127 7.05 6.05 4.28
C LEU A 127 8.29 5.27 3.80
N SER A 128 8.40 4.01 4.22
CA SER A 128 9.47 3.12 3.79
C SER A 128 9.41 2.79 2.30
N LEU A 129 8.22 2.52 1.74
CA LEU A 129 8.05 2.33 0.30
C LEU A 129 8.31 3.62 -0.47
N GLY A 130 7.77 4.75 -0.01
CA GLY A 130 8.03 6.05 -0.62
C GLY A 130 9.53 6.37 -0.71
N LYS A 131 10.28 6.10 0.35
CA LYS A 131 11.75 6.31 0.37
C LYS A 131 12.52 5.32 -0.53
N LEU A 132 11.97 4.14 -0.82
CA LEU A 132 12.56 3.25 -1.83
C LEU A 132 12.32 3.78 -3.24
N CYS A 133 11.11 4.28 -3.53
CA CYS A 133 10.76 4.88 -4.81
C CYS A 133 11.54 6.18 -5.09
N PHE A 134 11.57 7.09 -4.12
CA PHE A 134 12.03 8.47 -4.29
C PHE A 134 12.98 8.89 -3.15
N PRO A 135 14.17 8.25 -3.02
CA PRO A 135 15.05 8.42 -1.86
C PRO A 135 15.56 9.86 -1.64
N ASN A 136 15.53 10.69 -2.68
CA ASN A 136 16.10 12.05 -2.67
C ASN A 136 15.06 13.15 -2.50
N GLU A 137 13.77 12.83 -2.42
CA GLU A 137 12.71 13.84 -2.34
C GLU A 137 12.45 14.32 -0.92
N GLY A 138 13.05 13.67 0.08
CA GLY A 138 12.85 14.04 1.49
C GLY A 138 11.40 13.85 1.93
N LEU A 139 10.79 12.74 1.51
CA LEU A 139 9.40 12.41 1.84
C LEU A 139 9.19 12.32 3.36
N SER A 140 8.03 12.81 3.80
CA SER A 140 7.56 12.84 5.18
C SER A 140 6.05 12.69 5.23
N GLY A 141 5.46 12.62 6.42
CA GLY A 141 4.00 12.51 6.57
C GLY A 141 3.23 13.69 5.98
N ASN A 142 3.85 14.88 5.92
CA ASN A 142 3.27 16.05 5.23
C ASN A 142 3.83 16.27 3.81
N LYS A 143 4.61 15.32 3.28
CA LYS A 143 5.24 15.47 1.96
C LYS A 143 5.33 14.14 1.22
N GLY A 144 4.33 13.92 0.36
CA GLY A 144 4.34 12.88 -0.67
C GLY A 144 5.10 13.26 -1.94
N HIS A 145 5.12 12.32 -2.88
CA HIS A 145 5.56 12.50 -4.25
C HIS A 145 4.35 12.87 -5.13
N GLY A 146 4.25 14.12 -5.55
CA GLY A 146 3.05 14.64 -6.23
C GLY A 146 3.00 14.46 -7.76
N ALA A 147 4.03 13.88 -8.40
CA ALA A 147 3.94 13.61 -9.84
C ALA A 147 3.12 12.34 -10.09
N ALA A 148 2.28 12.40 -11.13
CA ALA A 148 1.37 11.31 -11.49
C ALA A 148 2.10 10.25 -12.35
N ASP A 149 3.10 9.58 -11.79
CA ASP A 149 3.95 8.60 -12.46
C ASP A 149 4.08 7.25 -11.71
N VAL A 150 3.23 7.01 -10.71
CA VAL A 150 3.22 5.79 -9.89
C VAL A 150 2.11 4.84 -10.31
N LEU A 151 2.47 3.58 -10.59
CA LEU A 151 1.54 2.53 -10.96
C LEU A 151 1.46 1.46 -9.87
N TYR A 152 0.25 1.26 -9.33
CA TYR A 152 -0.07 0.19 -8.38
C TYR A 152 -0.79 -0.94 -9.12
N LEU A 153 -0.34 -2.18 -8.94
CA LEU A 153 -0.93 -3.39 -9.51
C LEU A 153 -1.29 -4.38 -8.40
N ALA A 154 -2.58 -4.55 -8.16
CA ALA A 154 -3.12 -5.51 -7.20
C ALA A 154 -3.70 -6.73 -7.91
N PHE A 155 -3.56 -7.90 -7.27
CA PHE A 155 -3.84 -9.20 -7.87
C PHE A 155 -5.03 -9.89 -7.19
N PRO A 156 -6.24 -9.81 -7.76
CA PRO A 156 -7.39 -10.57 -7.28
C PRO A 156 -7.10 -12.06 -7.03
N GLY A 157 -7.53 -12.54 -5.86
CA GLY A 157 -7.33 -13.92 -5.40
C GLY A 157 -5.93 -14.23 -4.88
N ALA A 158 -4.99 -13.28 -4.89
CA ALA A 158 -3.72 -13.45 -4.20
C ALA A 158 -3.93 -13.43 -2.68
N LYS A 159 -3.21 -14.31 -1.98
CA LYS A 159 -3.25 -14.39 -0.51
C LYS A 159 -2.12 -13.59 0.10
N ALA A 160 -2.23 -13.30 1.40
CA ALA A 160 -1.13 -12.74 2.16
C ALA A 160 0.08 -13.71 2.16
N PRO A 161 1.31 -13.23 1.94
CA PRO A 161 2.48 -14.07 1.85
C PRO A 161 2.87 -14.61 3.23
N ALA A 162 2.64 -15.91 3.45
CA ALA A 162 2.89 -16.55 4.75
C ALA A 162 4.37 -16.51 5.19
N ASN A 163 5.29 -16.50 4.23
CA ASN A 163 6.74 -16.53 4.47
C ASN A 163 7.42 -15.17 4.31
N ALA A 164 6.65 -14.08 4.17
CA ALA A 164 7.26 -12.75 4.15
C ALA A 164 7.99 -12.47 5.47
N SER A 165 9.01 -11.63 5.41
CA SER A 165 9.81 -11.24 6.56
C SER A 165 9.07 -10.23 7.43
N TRP A 166 7.89 -10.59 7.95
CA TRP A 166 7.04 -9.70 8.76
C TRP A 166 7.74 -9.09 9.99
N LYS A 167 8.87 -9.65 10.44
CA LYS A 167 9.70 -9.12 11.53
C LYS A 167 10.89 -8.29 11.03
N ALA A 168 10.93 -7.95 9.75
CA ALA A 168 12.00 -7.15 9.17
C ALA A 168 12.18 -5.84 9.94
N ASN A 169 13.43 -5.43 10.10
CA ASN A 169 13.75 -4.19 10.81
C ASN A 169 13.95 -3.01 9.86
N ASP A 170 13.89 -3.24 8.56
CA ASP A 170 14.11 -2.24 7.52
C ASP A 170 13.33 -2.59 6.25
N ALA A 171 13.08 -1.54 5.45
CA ALA A 171 12.31 -1.58 4.22
C ALA A 171 12.83 -2.60 3.20
N LYS A 172 14.16 -2.65 3.02
CA LYS A 172 14.78 -3.48 1.98
C LYS A 172 14.64 -4.96 2.29
N THR A 173 14.81 -5.33 3.56
CA THR A 173 14.62 -6.71 4.00
C THR A 173 13.17 -7.15 3.84
N PHE A 174 12.20 -6.30 4.18
CA PHE A 174 10.79 -6.63 3.99
C PHE A 174 10.41 -6.74 2.51
N GLU A 175 10.73 -5.72 1.72
CA GLU A 175 10.44 -5.65 0.28
C GLU A 175 11.03 -6.85 -0.47
N ALA A 176 12.30 -7.15 -0.26
CA ALA A 176 12.98 -8.28 -0.90
C ALA A 176 12.35 -9.63 -0.54
N SER A 177 11.74 -9.74 0.65
CA SER A 177 11.05 -10.97 1.07
C SER A 177 9.76 -11.25 0.30
N LEU A 178 9.18 -10.23 -0.33
CA LEU A 178 7.96 -10.35 -1.15
C LEU A 178 8.28 -10.77 -2.59
N ALA A 179 9.50 -10.50 -3.08
CA ALA A 179 9.87 -10.62 -4.49
C ALA A 179 9.56 -12.01 -5.09
N ALA A 180 9.88 -13.10 -4.39
CA ALA A 180 9.68 -14.44 -4.94
C ALA A 180 8.21 -14.80 -5.22
N GLU A 181 7.26 -14.22 -4.47
CA GLU A 181 5.83 -14.41 -4.68
C GLU A 181 5.25 -13.32 -5.58
N GLY A 182 5.69 -12.07 -5.41
CA GLY A 182 5.37 -10.96 -6.29
C GLY A 182 5.73 -11.23 -7.76
N ASP A 183 6.93 -11.76 -8.03
CA ASP A 183 7.39 -12.08 -9.38
C ASP A 183 6.51 -13.14 -10.04
N LYS A 184 5.98 -14.10 -9.26
CA LYS A 184 5.03 -15.10 -9.77
C LYS A 184 3.71 -14.46 -10.16
N LEU A 185 3.24 -13.48 -9.40
CA LEU A 185 2.01 -12.73 -9.70
C LEU A 185 2.21 -11.88 -10.95
N VAL A 186 3.32 -11.14 -11.05
CA VAL A 186 3.67 -10.34 -12.23
C VAL A 186 3.87 -11.21 -13.48
N ALA A 187 4.46 -12.40 -13.34
CA ALA A 187 4.65 -13.30 -14.47
C ALA A 187 3.35 -13.85 -15.08
N ARG A 188 2.20 -13.69 -14.40
CA ARG A 188 0.86 -14.04 -14.92
C ARG A 188 0.26 -12.93 -15.78
N ILE A 189 0.74 -11.70 -15.67
CA ILE A 189 0.24 -10.56 -16.44
C ILE A 189 0.50 -10.82 -17.94
N GLY A 190 -0.54 -10.68 -18.77
CA GLY A 190 -0.45 -10.93 -20.21
C GLY A 190 -0.40 -12.41 -20.61
N LYS A 191 -0.34 -13.33 -19.64
CA LYS A 191 -0.59 -14.76 -19.84
C LYS A 191 -2.06 -15.04 -19.53
N ALA A 192 -2.96 -14.56 -20.39
CA ALA A 192 -4.36 -14.93 -20.30
C ALA A 192 -4.50 -16.46 -20.39
N GLN A 193 -5.35 -17.02 -19.52
CA GLN A 193 -5.92 -18.37 -19.69
C GLN A 193 -6.98 -18.35 -20.79
#